data_AF-A0A397SRK9-F1
#
_entry.id   AF-A0A397SRK9-F1
#
_cell.length_a   1.000
_cell.length_b   1.000
_cell.length_c   1.000
_cell.angle_alpha   90.00
_cell.angle_beta   90.00
_cell.angle_gamma   90.00
#
_symmetry.space_group_name_H-M   'P 1'
#
loop_
_entity.id
_entity.type
_entity.pdbx_description
1 polymer ?
#
loop_
_entity_poly.entity_id
_entity_poly.type
_entity_poly.pdbx_seq_one_letter_code
_entity_poly.pdbx_strand_id
1 'polypeptide(L)' 'MENLDYGELTDFALNIVNKLEKNEEQVKKIIQLVIAKDKIMMNIWKSLSTKKEEDLRIKKFVTLANYQFDMNLKIKELQ' A
#
# COMPACT_ATOMS: atom_id res chain seq x y z
N MET A 1 9.39 -11.63 18.73
CA MET A 1 8.30 -11.18 17.84
C MET A 1 8.66 -9.79 17.40
N GLU A 2 8.89 -9.56 16.11
CA GLU A 2 8.95 -8.17 15.61
C GLU A 2 7.60 -7.54 15.89
N ASN A 3 7.58 -6.53 16.77
CA ASN A 3 6.42 -5.66 16.93
C ASN A 3 6.26 -4.92 15.61
N LEU A 4 5.44 -5.49 14.73
CA LEU A 4 4.90 -4.79 13.59
C LEU A 4 4.11 -3.61 14.11
N ASP A 5 4.60 -2.39 13.82
CA ASP A 5 3.83 -1.20 14.12
C ASP A 5 2.65 -1.12 13.14
N TYR A 6 1.52 -1.60 13.62
CA TYR A 6 0.26 -1.59 12.88
C TYR A 6 -0.22 -0.15 12.63
N GLY A 7 0.21 0.81 13.45
CA GLY A 7 0.02 2.24 13.21
C GLY A 7 0.73 2.66 11.92
N GLU A 8 2.02 2.36 11.79
CA GLU A 8 2.79 2.69 10.58
C GLU A 8 2.23 2.06 9.30
N LEU A 9 1.72 0.82 9.38
CA LEU A 9 1.07 0.17 8.23
C LEU A 9 -0.22 0.89 7.84
N THR A 10 -1.03 1.27 8.82
CA THR A 10 -2.30 1.97 8.60
C THR A 10 -2.04 3.35 8.00
N ASP A 11 -1.09 4.10 8.55
CA ASP A 11 -0.69 5.42 8.04
C ASP A 11 -0.17 5.33 6.61
N PHE A 12 0.65 4.32 6.32
CA PHE A 12 1.15 4.06 4.98
C PHE A 12 0.01 3.76 4.00
N ALA A 13 -0.95 2.92 4.39
CA ALA A 13 -2.09 2.57 3.55
C ALA A 13 -2.98 3.79 3.26
N LEU A 14 -3.26 4.62 4.27
CA LEU A 14 -4.02 5.86 4.10
C LEU A 14 -3.29 6.85 3.19
N ASN A 15 -1.97 6.98 3.33
CA ASN A 15 -1.16 7.81 2.46
C ASN A 15 -1.22 7.35 0.99
N ILE A 16 -1.12 6.04 0.74
CA ILE A 16 -1.30 5.49 -0.61
C ILE A 16 -2.69 5.82 -1.14
N VAL A 17 -3.75 5.52 -0.38
CA VAL A 17 -5.14 5.78 -0.79
C VAL A 17 -5.34 7.24 -1.19
N ASN A 18 -4.75 8.19 -0.46
CA ASN A 18 -4.83 9.61 -0.77
C ASN A 18 -4.10 10.00 -2.06
N LYS A 19 -3.06 9.25 -2.45
CA LYS A 19 -2.24 9.45 -3.64
C LYS A 19 -2.74 8.68 -4.87
N LEU A 20 -3.78 7.86 -4.74
CA LEU A 20 -4.36 7.10 -5.86
C LEU A 20 -5.51 7.84 -6.55
N GLU A 21 -5.62 7.69 -7.88
CA GLU A 21 -6.84 8.04 -8.60
C GLU A 21 -8.04 7.36 -7.94
N LYS A 22 -9.18 8.06 -7.86
CA LYS A 22 -10.34 7.56 -7.11
C LYS A 22 -10.88 6.28 -7.76
N ASN A 23 -10.68 5.17 -7.08
CA ASN A 23 -11.31 3.89 -7.37
C ASN A 23 -11.75 3.26 -6.03
N GLU A 24 -13.00 3.51 -5.64
CA GLU A 24 -13.52 3.16 -4.30
C GLU A 24 -13.44 1.66 -4.01
N GLU A 25 -13.66 0.81 -5.02
CA GLU A 25 -13.59 -0.65 -4.86
C GLU A 25 -12.17 -1.11 -4.54
N GLN A 26 -11.19 -0.63 -5.29
CA GLN A 26 -9.80 -1.05 -5.08
C GLN A 26 -9.20 -0.42 -3.81
N VAL A 27 -9.57 0.82 -3.49
CA VAL A 27 -9.23 1.46 -2.21
C VAL A 27 -9.77 0.64 -1.04
N LYS A 28 -11.04 0.22 -1.11
CA LYS A 28 -11.67 -0.64 -0.09
C LYS A 28 -10.91 -1.95 0.04
N LYS A 29 -10.48 -2.56 -1.07
CA LYS A 29 -9.70 -3.80 -1.07
C LYS A 29 -8.34 -3.63 -0.36
N ILE A 30 -7.62 -2.51 -0.56
CA ILE A 30 -6.39 -2.22 0.19
C ILE A 30 -6.67 -2.14 1.70
N ILE A 31 -7.70 -1.39 2.10
CA ILE A 31 -8.06 -1.23 3.52
C ILE A 31 -8.42 -2.60 4.13
N GLN A 32 -9.18 -3.42 3.41
CA GLN A 32 -9.52 -4.77 3.86
C GLN A 32 -8.27 -5.65 4.05
N LEU A 33 -7.31 -5.60 3.13
CA LEU A 33 -6.05 -6.36 3.26
C LEU A 33 -5.22 -5.92 4.48
N VAL A 34 -5.20 -4.62 4.79
CA VAL A 34 -4.54 -4.09 5.99
C VAL A 34 -5.23 -4.58 7.26
N ILE A 35 -6.56 -4.45 7.34
CA ILE A 35 -7.36 -4.89 8.50
C ILE A 35 -7.23 -6.40 8.71
N ALA A 36 -7.25 -7.18 7.63
CA ALA A 36 -7.09 -8.63 7.66
C ALA A 36 -5.66 -9.06 8.00
N LYS A 37 -4.69 -8.13 8.07
CA LYS A 37 -3.26 -8.41 8.23
C LYS A 37 -2.79 -9.43 7.20
N ASP A 38 -3.21 -9.22 5.95
CA ASP A 38 -2.87 -10.14 4.88
C ASP A 38 -1.35 -10.31 4.78
N LYS A 39 -0.90 -11.57 4.74
CA LYS A 39 0.52 -11.91 4.83
C LYS A 39 1.31 -11.36 3.63
N ILE A 40 0.71 -11.37 2.44
CA ILE A 40 1.34 -10.87 1.22
C ILE A 40 1.44 -9.35 1.31
N MET A 41 0.37 -8.67 1.71
CA MET A 41 0.33 -7.22 1.94
C MET A 41 1.42 -6.78 2.93
N MET A 42 1.53 -7.49 4.06
CA MET A 42 2.54 -7.22 5.08
C MET A 42 3.97 -7.43 4.57
N ASN A 43 4.20 -8.48 3.77
CA ASN A 43 5.51 -8.75 3.19
C ASN A 43 5.92 -7.66 2.17
N ILE A 44 4.97 -7.22 1.33
CA ILE A 44 5.19 -6.10 0.41
C ILE A 44 5.57 -4.85 1.20
N TRP A 45 4.77 -4.48 2.21
CA TRP A 45 5.05 -3.30 3.03
C TRP A 45 6.43 -3.36 3.72
N LYS A 46 6.77 -4.48 4.37
CA LYS A 46 8.08 -4.69 5.01
C LYS A 46 9.25 -4.60 4.03
N SER A 47 9.09 -5.10 2.81
CA SER A 47 10.15 -5.01 1.79
C SER A 47 10.42 -3.56 1.33
N LEU A 48 9.50 -2.64 1.63
CA LEU A 48 9.55 -1.24 1.25
C LEU A 48 9.90 -0.32 2.42
N SER A 49 9.74 -0.75 3.68
CA SER A 49 10.00 0.06 4.87
C SER A 49 11.46 0.51 5.02
N THR A 50 12.40 -0.18 4.38
CA THR A 50 13.83 0.17 4.38
C THR A 50 14.23 1.28 3.39
N LYS A 51 13.30 1.76 2.55
CA LYS A 51 13.60 2.79 1.52
C LYS A 51 13.34 4.21 2.04
N LYS A 52 14.27 5.14 1.75
CA LYS A 52 14.17 6.55 2.18
C LYS A 52 13.22 7.38 1.33
N GLU A 53 13.07 7.07 0.04
CA GLU A 53 12.22 7.85 -0.87
C GLU A 53 10.77 7.36 -0.86
N GLU A 54 9.87 8.21 -0.38
CA GLU A 54 8.45 7.92 -0.23
C GLU A 54 7.76 7.65 -1.56
N ASP A 55 7.95 8.50 -2.57
CA ASP A 55 7.29 8.34 -3.87
C ASP A 55 7.72 7.06 -4.59
N LEU A 56 9.00 6.67 -4.46
CA LEU A 56 9.49 5.41 -4.99
C LEU A 56 8.91 4.21 -4.24
N ARG A 57 8.69 4.33 -2.92
CA ARG A 57 7.99 3.30 -2.14
C ARG A 57 6.55 3.13 -2.62
N ILE A 58 5.84 4.22 -2.85
CA ILE A 58 4.44 4.19 -3.29
C ILE A 58 4.33 3.59 -4.69
N LYS A 59 5.18 4.01 -5.64
CA LYS A 59 5.23 3.43 -7.01
C LYS A 59 5.47 1.93 -6.98
N LYS A 60 6.43 1.47 -6.17
CA LYS A 60 6.73 0.04 -6.02
C LYS A 60 5.59 -0.72 -5.33
N PHE A 61 4.99 -0.14 -4.30
CA PHE A 61 3.83 -0.71 -3.63
C PHE A 61 2.69 -0.94 -4.62
N VAL A 62 2.31 0.10 -5.36
CA VAL A 62 1.23 0.05 -6.36
C VAL A 62 1.49 -1.02 -7.41
N THR A 63 2.72 -1.08 -7.93
CA THR A 63 3.12 -2.09 -8.93
C THR A 63 2.95 -3.52 -8.38
N LEU A 64 3.44 -3.77 -7.16
CA LEU A 64 3.38 -5.08 -6.53
C LEU A 64 1.94 -5.46 -6.15
N ALA A 65 1.16 -4.52 -5.64
CA ALA A 65 -0.23 -4.74 -5.26
C ALA A 65 -1.10 -5.05 -6.48
N ASN A 66 -0.92 -4.32 -7.58
CA ASN A 66 -1.62 -4.60 -8.85
C ASN A 66 -1.35 -6.03 -9.33
N TYR A 67 -0.09 -6.45 -9.29
CA TYR A 67 0.30 -7.79 -9.71
C TYR A 67 -0.20 -8.90 -8.78
N GLN A 68 -0.04 -8.73 -7.46
CA GLN A 68 -0.36 -9.78 -6.47
C GLN A 68 -1.86 -9.92 -6.20
N PHE A 69 -2.61 -8.82 -6.28
CA PHE A 69 -4.02 -8.79 -5.90
C PHE A 69 -4.94 -8.56 -7.09
N ASP A 70 -4.43 -8.61 -8.32
CA ASP A 70 -5.20 -8.34 -9.55
C ASP A 70 -5.99 -7.03 -9.42
N MET A 71 -5.26 -5.94 -9.23
CA MET A 71 -5.80 -4.58 -9.11
C MET A 71 -5.28 -3.70 -10.26
N ASN A 72 -5.90 -2.53 -10.40
CA ASN A 72 -5.52 -1.51 -11.39
C ASN A 72 -5.40 -0.14 -10.72
N LEU A 73 -4.62 -0.09 -9.64
CA LEU A 73 -4.34 1.11 -8.88
C LEU A 73 -3.47 2.04 -9.74
N LYS A 74 -3.88 3.31 -9.82
CA LYS A 74 -3.16 4.37 -10.54
C LYS A 74 -2.84 5.49 -9.58
N ILE A 75 -1.61 5.98 -9.61
CA ILE A 75 -1.18 7.11 -8.79
C ILE A 75 -1.66 8.38 -9.48
N LYS A 76 -2.25 9.32 -8.73
CA LYS A 76 -2.57 10.65 -9.23
C LYS A 76 -1.28 11.26 -9.77
N GLU A 77 -1.26 11.73 -11.01
CA GLU A 77 -0.14 12.55 -11.46
C GLU A 77 -0.04 13.76 -10.53
N LEU A 78 1.12 13.92 -9.89
CA LEU A 78 1.44 15.15 -9.16
C LEU A 78 1.57 16.25 -10.22
N GLN A 79 0.57 17.13 -10.27
CA GLN A 79 0.68 18.42 -10.96
C GLN A 79 1.66 19.33 -10.22
#